data_AF-A0A937YVE4-F1
#
_entry.id   AF-A0A937YVE4-F1
#
_cell.length_a   1.000
_cell.length_b   1.000
_cell.length_c   1.000
_cell.angle_alpha   90.00
_cell.angle_beta   90.00
_cell.angle_gamma   90.00
#
_symmetry.space_group_name_H-M   'P 1'
#
loop_
_entity.id
_entity.type
_entity.pdbx_description
1 polymer ?
#
loop_
_entity_poly.entity_id
_entity_poly.type
_entity_poly.pdbx_seq_one_letter_code
_entity_poly.pdbx_strand_id
1 'polypeptide(L)'
;RSLYTRLRVPERSQLKFRQLLAEYPFGVRMDYGNAESFLAYYGDPYAVELPWDRPESLAEHVRRRAEALRQLLAERRTREPQLTLDIDPEAVLQSVEEAGYAELRDWNRRLEAGLIGEREREFVRHSARTEAARAEITAKFDEILAGGDDDAARWLEVNTWRSLVALDGDHTVVRRFGLEEDLTPRSFAPGVGNTPDMEYYSPRLVLVPEVSLMSGVRQWTHEGAAVVDHVFRLIGDHGEDARPVIGLFIAPTLHERTRWQFFVLNRQSWRGEPVPVIPFEVGVWRDLLAHAYEARLSSAELEELIFCLHRAAFAARDVSEWCAEMARRIDAWKTGRPPENHLPARQATLPLGET
;
A
#
# COMPACT_ATOMS: atom_id res chain seq x y z
N ARG A 1 26.90 21.24 -13.80
CA ARG A 1 26.40 19.97 -13.20
C ARG A 1 25.77 19.18 -14.33
N SER A 2 26.27 17.99 -14.65
CA SER A 2 25.77 17.24 -15.80
C SER A 2 24.33 16.77 -15.56
N LEU A 3 23.42 17.09 -16.47
CA LEU A 3 21.99 16.75 -16.48
C LEU A 3 21.71 15.25 -16.75
N TYR A 4 22.69 14.37 -16.57
CA TYR A 4 22.52 12.95 -16.92
C TYR A 4 21.90 12.17 -15.76
N THR A 5 20.64 11.76 -15.94
CA THR A 5 19.98 10.75 -15.12
C THR A 5 20.76 9.43 -15.25
N ARG A 6 21.24 8.89 -14.13
CA ARG A 6 21.89 7.58 -14.13
C ARG A 6 20.81 6.50 -14.18
N LEU A 7 20.76 5.74 -15.27
CA LEU A 7 19.92 4.55 -15.35
C LEU A 7 20.48 3.48 -14.40
N ARG A 8 19.61 2.89 -13.57
CA ARG A 8 19.97 1.78 -12.68
C ARG A 8 19.04 0.61 -12.93
N VAL A 9 19.58 -0.60 -12.85
CA VAL A 9 18.80 -1.84 -12.88
C VAL A 9 18.64 -2.31 -11.44
N PRO A 10 17.40 -2.44 -10.92
CA PRO A 10 17.19 -2.92 -9.56
C PRO A 10 17.72 -4.35 -9.42
N GLU A 11 18.24 -4.71 -8.25
CA GLU A 11 18.91 -5.99 -8.01
C GLU A 11 18.05 -7.18 -8.44
N ARG A 12 16.75 -7.14 -8.12
CA ARG A 12 15.75 -8.16 -8.51
C ARG A 12 15.65 -8.39 -10.02
N SER A 13 15.94 -7.38 -10.85
CA SER A 13 15.86 -7.47 -12.30
C SER A 13 17.22 -7.71 -12.96
N GLN A 14 18.32 -7.70 -12.22
CA GLN A 14 19.66 -7.81 -12.81
C GLN A 14 19.87 -9.12 -13.54
N LEU A 15 19.34 -10.25 -13.03
CA LEU A 15 19.46 -11.54 -13.72
C LEU A 15 18.75 -11.49 -15.08
N LYS A 16 17.47 -11.10 -15.09
CA LYS A 16 16.70 -10.94 -16.33
C LYS A 16 17.39 -9.97 -17.29
N PHE A 17 17.88 -8.85 -16.79
CA PHE A 17 18.58 -7.86 -17.61
C PHE A 17 19.88 -8.41 -18.22
N ARG A 18 20.68 -9.19 -17.47
CA ARG A 18 21.86 -9.88 -18.00
C ARG A 18 21.47 -10.90 -19.06
N GLN A 19 20.41 -11.67 -18.84
CA GLN A 19 19.88 -12.63 -19.81
C GLN A 19 19.41 -11.93 -21.09
N LEU A 20 18.73 -10.77 -21.01
CA LEU A 20 18.41 -9.97 -22.20
C LEU A 20 19.69 -9.61 -22.97
N LEU A 21 20.68 -9.03 -22.29
CA LEU A 21 21.89 -8.56 -22.95
C LEU A 21 22.72 -9.68 -23.59
N ALA A 22 22.74 -10.87 -22.97
CA ALA A 22 23.58 -11.99 -23.40
C ALA A 22 22.88 -12.94 -24.39
N GLU A 23 21.58 -13.15 -24.23
CA GLU A 23 20.86 -14.26 -24.87
C GLU A 23 19.72 -13.82 -25.79
N TYR A 24 19.23 -12.58 -25.65
CA TYR A 24 18.13 -12.08 -26.47
C TYR A 24 18.66 -11.49 -27.78
N PRO A 25 18.22 -12.00 -28.94
CA PRO A 25 18.62 -11.43 -30.23
C PRO A 25 17.88 -10.11 -30.45
N PHE A 26 18.49 -8.99 -30.06
CA PHE A 26 17.95 -7.67 -30.37
C PHE A 26 17.94 -7.46 -31.89
N GLY A 27 16.76 -7.59 -32.48
CA GLY A 27 16.52 -7.37 -33.90
C GLY A 27 15.21 -6.63 -34.11
N VAL A 28 15.16 -5.84 -35.18
CA VAL A 28 13.91 -5.21 -35.62
C VAL A 28 13.32 -6.06 -36.74
N ARG A 29 12.13 -6.61 -36.50
CA ARG A 29 11.35 -7.22 -37.59
C ARG A 29 10.75 -6.08 -38.41
N MET A 30 11.33 -5.81 -39.58
CA MET A 30 10.90 -4.72 -40.46
C MET A 30 9.83 -5.13 -41.47
N ASP A 31 9.61 -6.44 -41.65
CA ASP A 31 8.66 -6.97 -42.62
C ASP A 31 7.65 -7.91 -41.96
N TYR A 32 6.39 -7.49 -42.04
CA TYR A 32 5.22 -8.23 -41.57
C TYR A 32 4.33 -8.67 -42.75
N GLY A 33 4.67 -8.33 -43.99
CA GLY A 33 3.90 -8.61 -45.20
C GLY A 33 2.62 -7.79 -45.35
N ASN A 34 1.75 -7.79 -44.34
CA ASN A 34 0.47 -7.07 -44.33
C ASN A 34 0.03 -6.64 -42.92
N ALA A 35 -1.02 -5.82 -42.84
CA ALA A 35 -1.54 -5.29 -41.58
C ALA A 35 -2.09 -6.38 -40.64
N GLU A 36 -2.70 -7.43 -41.17
CA GLU A 36 -3.25 -8.53 -40.35
C GLU A 36 -2.14 -9.34 -39.67
N SER A 37 -1.07 -9.64 -40.40
CA SER A 37 0.12 -10.33 -39.87
C SER A 37 0.91 -9.48 -38.89
N PHE A 38 0.94 -8.16 -39.10
CA PHE A 38 1.45 -7.20 -38.12
C PHE A 38 0.63 -7.25 -36.82
N LEU A 39 -0.70 -7.15 -36.92
CA LEU A 39 -1.59 -7.17 -35.76
C LEU A 39 -1.57 -8.52 -35.04
N ALA A 40 -1.47 -9.64 -35.76
CA ALA A 40 -1.34 -10.96 -35.17
C ALA A 40 -0.04 -11.10 -34.37
N TYR A 41 1.08 -10.60 -34.88
CA TYR A 41 2.35 -10.62 -34.17
C TYR A 41 2.36 -9.68 -32.96
N TYR A 42 1.93 -8.43 -33.13
CA TYR A 42 1.92 -7.44 -32.02
C TYR A 42 0.81 -7.69 -31.00
N GLY A 43 -0.25 -8.38 -31.39
CA GLY A 43 -1.37 -8.75 -30.52
C GLY A 43 -1.15 -10.05 -29.73
N ASP A 44 -0.15 -10.85 -30.09
CA ASP A 44 0.21 -12.07 -29.37
C ASP A 44 1.30 -11.77 -28.32
N PRO A 45 0.97 -11.81 -27.01
CA PRO A 45 1.95 -11.57 -25.95
C PRO A 45 3.04 -12.65 -25.86
N TYR A 46 2.91 -13.75 -26.60
CA TYR A 46 3.86 -14.85 -26.68
C TYR A 46 4.58 -14.93 -28.05
N ALA A 47 4.41 -13.91 -28.91
CA ALA A 47 5.08 -13.86 -30.21
C ALA A 47 6.61 -13.81 -30.13
N VAL A 48 7.13 -13.50 -28.94
CA VAL A 48 8.56 -13.42 -28.63
C VAL A 48 8.83 -14.30 -27.42
N GLU A 49 9.74 -15.25 -27.56
CA GLU A 49 10.27 -16.01 -26.43
C GLU A 49 11.35 -15.19 -25.73
N LEU A 50 11.16 -14.90 -24.45
CA LEU A 50 12.15 -14.18 -23.65
C LEU A 50 13.15 -15.17 -23.04
N PRO A 51 14.39 -14.76 -22.77
CA PRO A 51 15.42 -15.67 -22.24
C PRO A 51 15.02 -16.38 -20.93
N TRP A 52 14.19 -15.75 -20.10
CA TRP A 52 13.69 -16.32 -18.84
C TRP A 52 12.47 -17.23 -18.99
N ASP A 53 11.89 -17.33 -20.17
CA ASP A 53 10.80 -18.27 -20.45
C ASP A 53 11.36 -19.66 -20.83
N ARG A 54 12.66 -19.77 -21.10
CA ARG A 54 13.34 -21.05 -21.33
C ARG A 54 13.36 -21.87 -20.04
N PRO A 55 13.10 -23.20 -20.08
CA PRO A 55 13.06 -24.04 -18.89
C PRO A 55 14.32 -23.95 -18.01
N GLU A 56 15.51 -23.97 -18.61
CA GLU A 56 16.79 -23.87 -17.87
C GLU A 56 16.92 -22.55 -17.12
N SER A 57 16.56 -21.44 -17.77
CA SER A 57 16.56 -20.11 -17.15
C SER A 57 15.53 -20.03 -16.03
N LEU A 58 14.32 -20.55 -16.26
CA LEU A 58 13.26 -20.55 -15.25
C LEU A 58 13.66 -21.39 -14.02
N ALA A 59 14.30 -22.54 -14.23
CA ALA A 59 14.86 -23.35 -13.15
C ALA A 59 15.91 -22.58 -12.33
N GLU A 60 16.78 -21.79 -12.98
CA GLU A 60 17.72 -20.89 -12.28
C GLU A 60 17.00 -19.80 -11.48
N HIS A 61 15.93 -19.19 -12.00
CA HIS A 61 15.11 -18.22 -11.25
C HIS A 61 14.46 -18.87 -10.01
N VAL A 62 13.91 -20.07 -10.17
CA VAL A 62 13.31 -20.85 -9.07
C VAL A 62 14.35 -21.20 -8.02
N ARG A 63 15.51 -21.72 -8.43
CA ARG A 63 16.61 -22.10 -7.53
C ARG A 63 17.06 -20.91 -6.68
N ARG A 64 17.32 -19.75 -7.29
CA ARG A 64 17.72 -18.53 -6.57
C ARG A 64 16.68 -18.06 -5.57
N ARG A 65 15.40 -18.10 -5.94
CA ARG A 65 14.31 -17.72 -5.03
C ARG A 65 14.18 -18.68 -3.87
N ALA A 66 14.29 -19.99 -4.13
CA ALA A 66 14.27 -21.00 -3.09
C ALA A 66 15.46 -20.85 -2.12
N GLU A 67 16.67 -20.59 -2.64
CA GLU A 67 17.85 -20.28 -1.82
C GLU A 67 17.65 -19.02 -0.98
N ALA A 68 17.16 -17.93 -1.58
CA ALA A 68 16.90 -16.68 -0.88
C ALA A 68 15.86 -16.84 0.23
N LEU A 69 14.77 -17.58 -0.04
CA LEU A 69 13.74 -17.85 0.95
C LEU A 69 14.31 -18.74 2.06
N ARG A 70 15.03 -19.82 1.71
CA ARG A 70 15.70 -20.68 2.70
C ARG A 70 16.64 -19.91 3.62
N GLN A 71 17.45 -19.00 3.07
CA GLN A 71 18.36 -18.18 3.87
C GLN A 71 17.58 -17.28 4.84
N LEU A 72 16.57 -16.57 4.33
CA LEU A 72 15.71 -15.71 5.14
C LEU A 72 15.06 -16.47 6.29
N LEU A 73 14.66 -17.72 6.06
CA LEU A 73 14.08 -18.61 7.07
C LEU A 73 15.10 -19.11 8.09
N ALA A 74 16.31 -19.44 7.66
CA ALA A 74 17.36 -19.92 8.56
C ALA A 74 17.73 -18.84 9.59
N GLU A 75 17.78 -17.58 9.15
CA GLU A 75 17.99 -16.41 10.02
C GLU A 75 16.82 -16.18 11.00
N ARG A 76 15.62 -16.70 10.70
CA ARG A 76 14.39 -16.48 11.48
C ARG A 76 13.91 -17.61 12.34
N ARG A 77 14.15 -18.89 11.99
CA ARG A 77 13.77 -20.04 12.82
C ARG A 77 14.39 -19.98 14.22
N THR A 78 15.48 -19.23 14.38
CA THR A 78 16.07 -18.92 15.69
C THR A 78 15.20 -18.01 16.56
N ARG A 79 14.33 -17.20 15.96
CA ARG A 79 13.47 -16.20 16.62
C ARG A 79 11.99 -16.60 16.62
N GLU A 80 11.53 -17.32 15.58
CA GLU A 80 10.13 -17.70 15.38
C GLU A 80 9.98 -19.17 14.94
N PRO A 81 9.73 -20.11 15.87
CA PRO A 81 9.73 -21.55 15.56
C PRO A 81 8.51 -22.07 14.79
N GLN A 82 7.37 -21.34 14.81
CA GLN A 82 6.08 -21.80 14.28
C GLN A 82 5.77 -21.29 12.86
N LEU A 83 6.80 -20.95 12.09
CA LEU A 83 6.60 -20.39 10.76
C LEU A 83 6.14 -21.48 9.77
N THR A 84 4.89 -21.36 9.29
CA THR A 84 4.33 -22.21 8.24
C THR A 84 4.42 -21.49 6.90
N LEU A 85 4.87 -22.20 5.87
CA LEU A 85 4.95 -21.68 4.51
C LEU A 85 4.08 -22.49 3.57
N ASP A 86 3.59 -21.81 2.53
CA ASP A 86 2.83 -22.43 1.44
C ASP A 86 3.71 -23.28 0.51
N ILE A 87 5.03 -23.12 0.60
CA ILE A 87 6.02 -23.88 -0.18
C ILE A 87 7.28 -24.14 0.64
N ASP A 88 7.78 -25.37 0.59
CA ASP A 88 9.04 -25.76 1.21
C ASP A 88 10.20 -25.48 0.24
N PRO A 89 11.06 -24.47 0.50
CA PRO A 89 12.17 -24.16 -0.39
C PRO A 89 13.20 -25.29 -0.49
N GLU A 90 13.34 -26.14 0.53
CA GLU A 90 14.31 -27.25 0.49
C GLU A 90 13.82 -28.37 -0.44
N ALA A 91 12.51 -28.70 -0.37
CA ALA A 91 11.91 -29.65 -1.29
C ALA A 91 12.02 -29.19 -2.75
N VAL A 92 11.82 -27.89 -3.02
CA VAL A 92 12.00 -27.31 -4.36
C VAL A 92 13.45 -27.48 -4.84
N LEU A 93 14.43 -27.16 -3.99
CA LEU A 93 15.86 -27.26 -4.37
C LEU A 93 16.28 -28.70 -4.72
N GLN A 94 15.64 -29.70 -4.13
CA GLN A 94 15.92 -31.11 -4.41
C GLN A 94 15.38 -31.59 -5.76
N SER A 95 14.34 -30.94 -6.30
CA SER A 95 13.63 -31.39 -7.50
C SER A 95 13.66 -30.41 -8.68
N VAL A 96 14.26 -29.21 -8.51
CA VAL A 96 14.26 -28.15 -9.54
C VAL A 96 14.83 -28.55 -10.89
N GLU A 97 15.82 -29.44 -10.94
CA GLU A 97 16.44 -29.89 -12.20
C GLU A 97 15.54 -30.84 -13.01
N GLU A 98 14.64 -31.55 -12.33
CA GLU A 98 13.78 -32.58 -12.94
C GLU A 98 12.36 -32.05 -13.23
N ALA A 99 12.05 -30.83 -12.78
CA ALA A 99 10.72 -30.25 -12.83
C ALA A 99 10.30 -29.83 -14.25
N GLY A 100 9.03 -30.08 -14.55
CA GLY A 100 8.42 -29.62 -15.80
C GLY A 100 8.18 -28.11 -15.81
N TYR A 101 8.02 -27.51 -17.00
CA TYR A 101 7.80 -26.06 -17.14
C TYR A 101 6.61 -25.52 -16.32
N ALA A 102 5.49 -26.23 -16.30
CA ALA A 102 4.30 -25.82 -15.55
C ALA A 102 4.55 -25.79 -14.03
N GLU A 103 5.32 -26.76 -13.53
CA GLU A 103 5.70 -26.87 -12.13
C GLU A 103 6.70 -25.77 -11.74
N LEU A 104 7.72 -25.53 -12.57
CA LEU A 104 8.66 -24.42 -12.39
C LEU A 104 7.95 -23.07 -12.33
N ARG A 105 6.95 -22.85 -13.18
CA ARG A 105 6.15 -21.60 -13.17
C ARG A 105 5.35 -21.45 -11.89
N ASP A 106 4.75 -22.54 -11.40
CA ASP A 106 4.00 -22.54 -10.15
C ASP A 106 4.91 -22.29 -8.95
N TRP A 107 6.02 -23.01 -8.83
CA TRP A 107 7.03 -22.79 -7.80
C TRP A 107 7.57 -21.37 -7.83
N ASN A 108 7.89 -20.84 -9.00
CA ASN A 108 8.39 -19.47 -9.13
C ASN A 108 7.42 -18.45 -8.50
N ARG A 109 6.11 -18.59 -8.79
CA ARG A 109 5.06 -17.73 -8.24
C ARG A 109 4.91 -17.90 -6.73
N ARG A 110 4.90 -19.14 -6.22
CA ARG A 110 4.73 -19.41 -4.78
C ARG A 110 5.94 -18.94 -3.96
N LEU A 111 7.15 -19.17 -4.46
CA LEU A 111 8.38 -18.68 -3.83
C LEU A 111 8.44 -17.16 -3.79
N GLU A 112 8.06 -16.50 -4.89
CA GLU A 112 7.95 -15.05 -4.94
C GLU A 112 6.94 -14.51 -3.91
N ALA A 113 5.74 -15.11 -3.83
CA ALA A 113 4.75 -14.76 -2.83
C ALA A 113 5.28 -14.98 -1.39
N GLY A 114 5.96 -16.09 -1.14
CA GLY A 114 6.61 -16.38 0.14
C GLY A 114 7.68 -15.36 0.52
N LEU A 115 8.56 -14.99 -0.42
CA LEU A 115 9.59 -13.97 -0.21
C LEU A 115 9.00 -12.61 0.13
N ILE A 116 7.99 -12.16 -0.62
CA ILE A 116 7.29 -10.89 -0.37
C ILE A 116 6.65 -10.92 1.01
N GLY A 117 5.90 -11.99 1.33
CA GLY A 117 5.21 -12.13 2.61
C GLY A 117 6.17 -12.14 3.79
N GLU A 118 7.31 -12.82 3.68
CA GLU A 118 8.32 -12.82 4.74
C GLU A 118 9.00 -11.46 4.90
N ARG A 119 9.39 -10.80 3.81
CA ARG A 119 10.02 -9.47 3.90
C ARG A 119 9.06 -8.43 4.44
N GLU A 120 7.78 -8.50 4.06
CA GLU A 120 6.74 -7.67 4.63
C GLU A 120 6.59 -7.90 6.14
N ARG A 121 6.55 -9.16 6.59
CA ARG A 121 6.57 -9.50 8.02
C ARG A 121 7.78 -8.91 8.73
N GLU A 122 8.97 -8.97 8.13
CA GLU A 122 10.17 -8.33 8.70
C GLU A 122 9.98 -6.85 8.88
N PHE A 123 9.50 -6.21 7.82
CA PHE A 123 9.34 -4.79 7.79
C PHE A 123 8.37 -4.37 8.89
N VAL A 124 7.17 -4.96 8.91
CA VAL A 124 6.12 -4.66 9.88
C VAL A 124 6.58 -4.91 11.31
N ARG A 125 7.30 -6.01 11.60
CA ARG A 125 7.64 -6.39 12.97
C ARG A 125 8.93 -5.77 13.49
N HIS A 126 9.89 -5.48 12.63
CA HIS A 126 11.25 -5.19 13.05
C HIS A 126 11.81 -3.88 12.49
N SER A 127 11.62 -3.57 11.21
CA SER A 127 12.33 -2.44 10.59
C SER A 127 11.48 -1.17 10.40
N ALA A 128 10.16 -1.27 10.29
CA ALA A 128 9.27 -0.13 10.01
C ALA A 128 9.34 0.97 11.08
N ARG A 129 9.55 0.60 12.35
CA ARG A 129 9.60 1.54 13.49
C ARG A 129 11.00 2.12 13.76
N THR A 130 11.99 1.76 12.93
CA THR A 130 13.33 2.34 13.05
C THR A 130 13.34 3.80 12.61
N GLU A 131 14.24 4.60 13.18
CA GLU A 131 14.42 6.00 12.80
C GLU A 131 14.77 6.15 11.31
N ALA A 132 15.61 5.26 10.79
CA ALA A 132 15.98 5.24 9.37
C ALA A 132 14.77 4.99 8.46
N ALA A 133 13.93 4.00 8.77
CA ALA A 133 12.73 3.72 7.99
C ALA A 133 11.72 4.88 8.03
N ARG A 134 11.49 5.46 9.21
CA ARG A 134 10.61 6.64 9.39
C ARG A 134 11.11 7.84 8.59
N ALA A 135 12.42 8.10 8.60
CA ALA A 135 13.02 9.17 7.80
C ALA A 135 12.87 8.93 6.29
N GLU A 136 13.08 7.69 5.83
CA GLU A 136 12.89 7.31 4.42
C GLU A 136 11.43 7.50 3.99
N ILE A 137 10.47 7.07 4.81
CA ILE A 137 9.03 7.22 4.55
C ILE A 137 8.66 8.70 4.40
N THR A 138 9.09 9.56 5.32
CA THR A 138 8.82 11.00 5.26
C THR A 138 9.44 11.62 4.01
N ALA A 139 10.70 11.31 3.70
CA ALA A 139 11.38 11.80 2.50
C ALA A 139 10.69 11.33 1.21
N LYS A 140 10.14 10.11 1.20
CA LYS A 140 9.44 9.57 0.03
C LYS A 140 8.16 10.35 -0.30
N PHE A 141 7.45 10.88 0.69
CA PHE A 141 6.33 11.80 0.42
C PHE A 141 6.79 13.10 -0.26
N ASP A 142 7.97 13.62 0.08
CA ASP A 142 8.54 14.80 -0.58
C ASP A 142 8.91 14.49 -2.05
N GLU A 143 9.48 13.31 -2.32
CA GLU A 143 9.77 12.85 -3.69
C GLU A 143 8.50 12.74 -4.54
N ILE A 144 7.44 12.14 -3.97
CA ILE A 144 6.12 12.02 -4.62
C ILE A 144 5.57 13.40 -4.97
N LEU A 145 5.63 14.35 -4.03
CA LEU A 145 5.15 15.73 -4.24
C LEU A 145 5.99 16.51 -5.27
N ALA A 146 7.29 16.23 -5.34
CA ALA A 146 8.18 16.86 -6.32
C ALA A 146 7.92 16.39 -7.76
N GLY A 147 7.15 15.30 -7.95
CA GLY A 147 6.83 14.74 -9.27
C GLY A 147 8.03 14.14 -10.00
N GLY A 148 9.08 13.77 -9.26
CA GLY A 148 10.31 13.18 -9.82
C GLY A 148 10.26 11.66 -9.99
N ASP A 149 9.17 11.02 -9.61
CA ASP A 149 8.99 9.56 -9.63
C ASP A 149 7.93 9.17 -10.68
N ASP A 150 8.35 8.47 -11.73
CA ASP A 150 7.45 8.01 -12.80
C ASP A 150 6.37 7.03 -12.29
N ASP A 151 6.55 6.46 -11.09
CA ASP A 151 5.60 5.58 -10.41
C ASP A 151 5.03 6.20 -9.12
N ALA A 152 4.97 7.54 -9.07
CA ALA A 152 4.51 8.29 -7.90
C ALA A 152 3.14 7.82 -7.37
N ALA A 153 2.23 7.38 -8.25
CA ALA A 153 0.89 6.94 -7.87
C ALA A 153 0.93 5.65 -7.03
N ARG A 154 1.62 4.60 -7.49
CA ARG A 154 1.76 3.36 -6.70
C ARG A 154 2.64 3.57 -5.48
N TRP A 155 3.65 4.45 -5.60
CA TRP A 155 4.45 4.85 -4.45
C TRP A 155 3.64 5.56 -3.38
N LEU A 156 2.61 6.33 -3.74
CA LEU A 156 1.74 6.94 -2.74
C LEU A 156 0.95 5.89 -1.94
N GLU A 157 0.46 4.83 -2.59
CA GLU A 157 -0.20 3.70 -1.90
C GLU A 157 0.79 2.99 -0.96
N VAL A 158 1.94 2.57 -1.51
CA VAL A 158 2.97 1.84 -0.74
C VAL A 158 3.48 2.69 0.42
N ASN A 159 3.79 3.96 0.20
CA ASN A 159 4.35 4.81 1.23
C ASN A 159 3.33 5.19 2.31
N THR A 160 2.04 5.28 1.96
CA THR A 160 0.96 5.46 2.94
C THR A 160 0.84 4.23 3.83
N TRP A 161 0.85 3.02 3.25
CA TRP A 161 0.89 1.78 4.03
C TRP A 161 2.12 1.71 4.94
N ARG A 162 3.32 1.96 4.41
CA ARG A 162 4.56 1.99 5.19
C ARG A 162 4.45 2.96 6.36
N SER A 163 3.86 4.14 6.13
CA SER A 163 3.71 5.17 7.15
C SER A 163 2.80 4.77 8.31
N LEU A 164 1.69 4.07 8.01
CA LEU A 164 0.78 3.57 9.03
C LEU A 164 1.39 2.41 9.81
N VAL A 165 2.08 1.49 9.12
CA VAL A 165 2.80 0.37 9.76
C VAL A 165 3.91 0.87 10.69
N ALA A 166 4.57 1.97 10.35
CA ALA A 166 5.68 2.55 11.11
C ALA A 166 5.27 3.24 12.43
N LEU A 167 3.97 3.40 12.69
CA LEU A 167 3.45 3.92 13.96
C LEU A 167 3.70 2.92 15.11
N ASP A 168 3.94 3.44 16.31
CA ASP A 168 3.98 2.62 17.52
C ASP A 168 2.54 2.28 17.96
N GLY A 169 2.30 1.15 18.62
CA GLY A 169 0.96 0.77 19.11
C GLY A 169 0.41 -0.53 18.52
N ASP A 170 -0.84 -0.84 18.89
CA ASP A 170 -1.54 -2.08 18.52
C ASP A 170 -2.49 -1.84 17.34
N HIS A 171 -2.02 -2.20 16.15
CA HIS A 171 -2.78 -2.10 14.92
C HIS A 171 -2.24 -3.02 13.83
N THR A 172 -3.09 -3.31 12.86
CA THR A 172 -2.74 -4.08 11.65
C THR A 172 -3.16 -3.29 10.42
N VAL A 173 -2.29 -3.23 9.41
CA VAL A 173 -2.59 -2.56 8.13
C VAL A 173 -2.54 -3.59 7.01
N VAL A 174 -3.70 -3.84 6.40
CA VAL A 174 -3.88 -4.79 5.30
C VAL A 174 -3.89 -4.02 3.99
N ARG A 175 -2.85 -4.20 3.17
CA ARG A 175 -2.78 -3.63 1.82
C ARG A 175 -3.54 -4.46 0.80
N ARG A 176 -4.01 -3.82 -0.28
CA ARG A 176 -4.68 -4.48 -1.42
C ARG A 176 -3.92 -4.35 -2.74
N PHE A 177 -2.95 -3.44 -2.81
CA PHE A 177 -1.98 -3.31 -3.91
C PHE A 177 -0.89 -4.38 -3.85
N GLY A 178 -0.20 -4.62 -4.97
CA GLY A 178 0.88 -5.58 -5.11
C GLY A 178 2.25 -4.97 -4.78
N LEU A 179 3.10 -5.76 -4.12
CA LEU A 179 4.49 -5.41 -3.85
C LEU A 179 5.45 -6.26 -4.67
N GLU A 180 6.62 -5.70 -4.94
CA GLU A 180 7.80 -6.41 -5.38
C GLU A 180 8.53 -7.07 -4.20
N GLU A 181 9.46 -7.96 -4.54
CA GLU A 181 10.31 -8.64 -3.58
C GLU A 181 11.08 -7.70 -2.63
N ASP A 182 11.40 -6.48 -3.05
CA ASP A 182 12.07 -5.45 -2.24
C ASP A 182 11.09 -4.44 -1.60
N LEU A 183 9.80 -4.80 -1.54
CA LEU A 183 8.71 -3.97 -1.03
C LEU A 183 8.51 -2.66 -1.81
N THR A 184 9.05 -2.56 -3.03
CA THR A 184 8.69 -1.49 -3.97
C THR A 184 7.34 -1.79 -4.64
N PRO A 185 6.65 -0.80 -5.25
CA PRO A 185 5.35 -1.04 -5.86
C PRO A 185 5.42 -1.97 -7.08
N ARG A 186 4.41 -2.84 -7.23
CA ARG A 186 4.22 -3.73 -8.40
C ARG A 186 2.95 -3.40 -9.18
N SER A 187 1.83 -3.28 -8.48
CA SER A 187 0.52 -3.07 -9.10
C SER A 187 -0.40 -2.33 -8.14
N PHE A 188 -1.31 -1.51 -8.66
CA PHE A 188 -2.38 -0.87 -7.88
C PHE A 188 -3.28 -1.90 -7.19
N ALA A 189 -4.08 -1.44 -6.23
CA ALA A 189 -5.18 -2.23 -5.70
C ALA A 189 -6.16 -2.62 -6.84
N PRO A 190 -6.68 -3.86 -6.86
CA PRO A 190 -7.65 -4.25 -7.86
C PRO A 190 -8.92 -3.39 -7.78
N GLY A 191 -9.21 -2.62 -8.84
CA GLY A 191 -10.50 -1.93 -8.96
C GLY A 191 -11.69 -2.87 -9.16
N VAL A 192 -11.42 -4.16 -9.43
CA VAL A 192 -12.44 -5.21 -9.52
C VAL A 192 -12.88 -5.59 -8.11
N GLY A 193 -14.17 -5.41 -7.81
CA GLY A 193 -14.75 -5.79 -6.52
C GLY A 193 -14.86 -4.66 -5.49
N ASN A 194 -14.65 -3.39 -5.88
CA ASN A 194 -14.85 -2.23 -5.00
C ASN A 194 -14.05 -2.36 -3.68
N THR A 195 -12.74 -2.53 -3.84
CA THR A 195 -11.79 -2.79 -2.76
C THR A 195 -10.97 -1.52 -2.50
N PRO A 196 -10.83 -1.08 -1.23
CA PRO A 196 -10.00 0.07 -0.89
C PRO A 196 -8.50 -0.21 -1.10
N ASP A 197 -7.66 0.83 -1.17
CA ASP A 197 -6.21 0.66 -1.29
C ASP A 197 -5.62 -0.15 -0.14
N MET A 198 -6.07 0.16 1.08
CA MET A 198 -5.71 -0.56 2.30
C MET A 198 -6.78 -0.41 3.38
N GLU A 199 -6.69 -1.27 4.40
CA GLU A 199 -7.57 -1.28 5.55
C GLU A 199 -6.70 -1.28 6.81
N TYR A 200 -7.05 -0.45 7.77
CA TYR A 200 -6.34 -0.31 9.04
C TYR A 200 -7.26 -0.74 10.17
N TYR A 201 -6.78 -1.65 11.01
CA TYR A 201 -7.52 -2.21 12.12
C TYR A 201 -6.80 -1.94 13.43
N SER A 202 -7.48 -1.27 14.37
CA SER A 202 -7.04 -1.18 15.76
C SER A 202 -8.16 -1.62 16.71
N PRO A 203 -7.87 -1.84 18.00
CA PRO A 203 -8.91 -2.08 19.01
C PRO A 203 -9.92 -0.94 19.17
N ARG A 204 -9.62 0.27 18.66
CA ARG A 204 -10.42 1.48 18.89
C ARG A 204 -11.27 1.87 17.69
N LEU A 205 -10.77 1.67 16.47
CA LEU A 205 -11.47 2.04 15.24
C LEU A 205 -10.95 1.25 14.03
N VAL A 206 -11.65 1.39 12.90
CA VAL A 206 -11.20 0.92 11.59
C VAL A 206 -10.98 2.14 10.70
N LEU A 207 -9.83 2.22 10.02
CA LEU A 207 -9.62 3.21 8.96
C LEU A 207 -9.66 2.57 7.59
N VAL A 208 -10.13 3.34 6.62
CA VAL A 208 -10.10 2.99 5.19
C VAL A 208 -9.25 4.04 4.46
N PRO A 209 -7.91 3.91 4.46
CA PRO A 209 -7.06 4.83 3.73
C PRO A 209 -7.14 4.62 2.22
N GLU A 210 -7.39 5.72 1.52
CA GLU A 210 -7.50 5.85 0.07
C GLU A 210 -6.59 6.98 -0.38
N VAL A 211 -5.86 6.78 -1.46
CA VAL A 211 -4.90 7.77 -1.95
C VAL A 211 -5.08 8.07 -3.43
N SER A 212 -4.85 9.33 -3.81
CA SER A 212 -4.96 9.71 -5.21
C SER A 212 -4.05 10.88 -5.56
N LEU A 213 -3.33 10.74 -6.69
CA LEU A 213 -2.64 11.86 -7.33
C LEU A 213 -3.56 12.69 -8.23
N MET A 214 -4.82 12.28 -8.41
CA MET A 214 -5.77 13.02 -9.23
C MET A 214 -6.05 14.40 -8.61
N SER A 215 -6.17 15.41 -9.47
CA SER A 215 -6.45 16.78 -9.08
C SER A 215 -7.61 17.38 -9.88
N GLY A 216 -8.10 18.54 -9.42
CA GLY A 216 -9.20 19.25 -10.06
C GLY A 216 -10.52 18.49 -10.03
N VAL A 217 -11.38 18.77 -11.01
CA VAL A 217 -12.74 18.20 -11.08
C VAL A 217 -12.72 16.68 -11.19
N ARG A 218 -11.69 16.11 -11.86
CA ARG A 218 -11.57 14.65 -12.02
C ARG A 218 -11.40 13.93 -10.69
N GLN A 219 -10.67 14.53 -9.73
CA GLN A 219 -10.57 13.98 -8.38
C GLN A 219 -11.96 13.80 -7.77
N TRP A 220 -12.81 14.83 -7.87
CA TRP A 220 -14.17 14.75 -7.34
C TRP A 220 -15.02 13.69 -8.06
N THR A 221 -14.99 13.65 -9.40
CA THR A 221 -15.86 12.74 -10.16
C THR A 221 -15.47 11.27 -10.06
N HIS A 222 -14.18 10.97 -9.83
CA HIS A 222 -13.69 9.59 -9.75
C HIS A 222 -13.55 9.12 -8.30
N GLU A 223 -12.92 9.90 -7.44
CA GLU A 223 -12.60 9.48 -6.06
C GLU A 223 -13.77 9.71 -5.11
N GLY A 224 -14.54 10.79 -5.33
CA GLY A 224 -15.61 11.18 -4.41
C GLY A 224 -16.66 10.09 -4.20
N ALA A 225 -16.99 9.31 -5.23
CA ALA A 225 -17.93 8.20 -5.10
C ALA A 225 -17.24 6.92 -4.62
N ALA A 226 -16.12 6.54 -5.24
CA ALA A 226 -15.43 5.27 -4.94
C ALA A 226 -15.01 5.16 -3.47
N VAL A 227 -14.36 6.20 -2.93
CA VAL A 227 -13.93 6.27 -1.53
C VAL A 227 -15.11 6.09 -0.58
N VAL A 228 -16.23 6.72 -0.89
CA VAL A 228 -17.44 6.68 -0.05
C VAL A 228 -18.07 5.30 -0.08
N ASP A 229 -18.12 4.66 -1.24
CA ASP A 229 -18.67 3.30 -1.37
C ASP A 229 -17.81 2.28 -0.63
N HIS A 230 -16.48 2.41 -0.63
CA HIS A 230 -15.59 1.55 0.15
C HIS A 230 -15.81 1.70 1.65
N VAL A 231 -15.85 2.94 2.17
CA VAL A 231 -16.11 3.21 3.59
C VAL A 231 -17.49 2.72 4.00
N PHE A 232 -18.50 3.00 3.17
CA PHE A 232 -19.87 2.59 3.41
C PHE A 232 -20.02 1.06 3.45
N ARG A 233 -19.33 0.33 2.56
CA ARG A 233 -19.29 -1.13 2.60
C ARG A 233 -18.67 -1.63 3.91
N LEU A 234 -17.52 -1.09 4.31
CA LEU A 234 -16.86 -1.50 5.55
C LEU A 234 -17.70 -1.18 6.80
N ILE A 235 -18.47 -0.08 6.82
CA ILE A 235 -19.45 0.18 7.88
C ILE A 235 -20.47 -0.97 7.98
N GLY A 236 -20.95 -1.47 6.83
CA GLY A 236 -21.87 -2.61 6.78
C GLY A 236 -21.23 -3.91 7.26
N ASP A 237 -20.00 -4.20 6.81
CA ASP A 237 -19.25 -5.41 7.17
C ASP A 237 -18.89 -5.43 8.68
N HIS A 238 -18.72 -4.25 9.29
CA HIS A 238 -18.44 -4.06 10.71
C HIS A 238 -19.66 -3.64 11.54
N GLY A 239 -20.89 -3.77 11.05
CA GLY A 239 -22.08 -3.26 11.75
C GLY A 239 -22.31 -3.83 13.16
N GLU A 240 -21.78 -5.03 13.46
CA GLU A 240 -21.83 -5.66 14.79
C GLU A 240 -20.62 -5.31 15.68
N ASP A 241 -19.57 -4.77 15.06
CA ASP A 241 -18.31 -4.41 15.67
C ASP A 241 -18.38 -2.92 16.04
N ALA A 242 -18.65 -2.62 17.31
CA ALA A 242 -18.90 -1.26 17.82
C ALA A 242 -17.78 -0.22 17.55
N ARG A 243 -16.72 -0.59 16.83
CA ARG A 243 -15.64 0.28 16.36
C ARG A 243 -16.15 1.24 15.26
N PRO A 244 -15.91 2.55 15.38
CA PRO A 244 -16.19 3.47 14.29
C PRO A 244 -15.31 3.15 13.08
N VAL A 245 -15.91 3.19 11.88
CA VAL A 245 -15.21 3.07 10.60
C VAL A 245 -15.06 4.47 9.99
N ILE A 246 -13.84 4.89 9.68
CA ILE A 246 -13.54 6.22 9.14
C ILE A 246 -12.66 6.10 7.89
N GLY A 247 -13.09 6.68 6.78
CA GLY A 247 -12.23 6.84 5.60
C GLY A 247 -11.13 7.87 5.83
N LEU A 248 -9.95 7.63 5.29
CA LEU A 248 -8.91 8.64 5.13
C LEU A 248 -8.68 8.85 3.64
N PHE A 249 -8.74 10.10 3.17
CA PHE A 249 -8.45 10.42 1.78
C PHE A 249 -7.21 11.29 1.68
N ILE A 250 -6.13 10.80 1.08
CA ILE A 250 -4.84 11.50 1.02
C ILE A 250 -4.50 11.84 -0.44
N ALA A 251 -4.34 13.13 -0.74
CA ALA A 251 -4.03 13.60 -2.09
C ALA A 251 -3.06 14.79 -2.08
N PRO A 252 -2.32 15.09 -3.16
CA PRO A 252 -1.42 16.25 -3.18
C PRO A 252 -2.13 17.58 -2.92
N THR A 253 -3.33 17.73 -3.48
CA THR A 253 -4.22 18.88 -3.31
C THR A 253 -5.66 18.41 -3.29
N LEU A 254 -6.50 19.01 -2.44
CA LEU A 254 -7.90 18.63 -2.33
C LEU A 254 -8.81 19.60 -3.10
N HIS A 255 -9.63 19.07 -4.01
CA HIS A 255 -10.64 19.83 -4.73
C HIS A 255 -11.77 20.29 -3.80
N GLU A 256 -12.30 21.49 -4.01
CA GLU A 256 -13.32 22.10 -3.14
C GLU A 256 -14.59 21.24 -3.01
N ARG A 257 -15.03 20.61 -4.11
CA ARG A 257 -16.23 19.75 -4.11
C ARG A 257 -15.99 18.43 -3.39
N THR A 258 -14.76 17.91 -3.45
CA THR A 258 -14.36 16.72 -2.69
C THR A 258 -14.41 17.03 -1.20
N ARG A 259 -13.84 18.16 -0.75
CA ARG A 259 -13.92 18.62 0.64
C ARG A 259 -15.36 18.81 1.09
N TRP A 260 -16.19 19.45 0.27
CA TRP A 260 -17.60 19.67 0.57
C TRP A 260 -18.38 18.36 0.70
N GLN A 261 -18.17 17.41 -0.21
CA GLN A 261 -18.83 16.12 -0.16
C GLN A 261 -18.46 15.36 1.12
N PHE A 262 -17.18 15.30 1.46
CA PHE A 262 -16.74 14.65 2.70
C PHE A 262 -17.24 15.37 3.95
N PHE A 263 -17.33 16.70 3.95
CA PHE A 263 -17.96 17.46 5.05
C PHE A 263 -19.41 17.03 5.29
N VAL A 264 -20.22 16.95 4.22
CA VAL A 264 -21.62 16.51 4.32
C VAL A 264 -21.70 15.08 4.85
N LEU A 265 -20.89 14.17 4.31
CA LEU A 265 -20.93 12.75 4.67
C LEU A 265 -20.42 12.45 6.08
N ASN A 266 -19.51 13.27 6.61
CA ASN A 266 -19.13 13.21 8.03
C ASN A 266 -20.31 13.49 8.97
N ARG A 267 -21.36 14.16 8.51
CA ARG A 267 -22.55 14.48 9.31
C ARG A 267 -23.70 13.53 9.03
N GLN A 268 -23.92 13.22 7.75
CA GLN A 268 -25.07 12.44 7.32
C GLN A 268 -24.89 11.91 5.88
N SER A 269 -25.36 10.70 5.63
CA SER A 269 -25.52 10.12 4.29
C SER A 269 -26.99 9.98 3.89
N TRP A 270 -27.24 9.50 2.67
CA TRP A 270 -28.58 9.17 2.17
C TRP A 270 -29.28 8.05 2.96
N ARG A 271 -28.56 7.34 3.83
CA ARG A 271 -29.11 6.31 4.74
C ARG A 271 -29.41 6.82 6.15
N GLY A 272 -29.20 8.12 6.42
CA GLY A 272 -29.46 8.72 7.73
C GLY A 272 -28.32 8.57 8.74
N GLU A 273 -27.26 7.86 8.39
CA GLU A 273 -26.06 7.68 9.22
C GLU A 273 -24.83 8.32 8.55
N PRO A 274 -23.82 8.78 9.31
CA PRO A 274 -22.58 9.30 8.73
C PRO A 274 -21.79 8.24 7.94
N VAL A 275 -21.13 8.68 6.88
CA VAL A 275 -20.08 7.92 6.17
C VAL A 275 -18.82 8.78 6.21
N PRO A 276 -18.10 8.78 7.34
CA PRO A 276 -17.07 9.79 7.59
C PRO A 276 -15.83 9.52 6.77
N VAL A 277 -15.34 10.57 6.11
CA VAL A 277 -14.07 10.57 5.37
C VAL A 277 -13.28 11.82 5.76
N ILE A 278 -12.06 11.65 6.29
CA ILE A 278 -11.19 12.75 6.68
C ILE A 278 -10.16 12.98 5.58
N PRO A 279 -10.22 14.13 4.88
CA PRO A 279 -9.28 14.41 3.81
C PRO A 279 -8.01 15.08 4.34
N PHE A 280 -6.86 14.62 3.87
CA PHE A 280 -5.56 15.22 4.12
C PHE A 280 -4.86 15.56 2.80
N GLU A 281 -4.18 16.70 2.78
CA GLU A 281 -3.16 16.92 1.76
C GLU A 281 -1.90 16.14 2.13
N VAL A 282 -1.20 15.57 1.16
CA VAL A 282 0.01 14.75 1.40
C VAL A 282 1.03 15.49 2.27
N GLY A 283 1.20 16.80 2.07
CA GLY A 283 2.09 17.60 2.92
C GLY A 283 1.65 17.65 4.39
N VAL A 284 0.36 17.82 4.65
CA VAL A 284 -0.21 17.82 6.01
C VAL A 284 -0.07 16.44 6.65
N TRP A 285 -0.35 15.37 5.89
CA TRP A 285 -0.21 13.99 6.34
C TRP A 285 1.23 13.65 6.71
N ARG A 286 2.18 13.98 5.82
CA ARG A 286 3.62 13.84 6.07
C ARG A 286 4.04 14.58 7.36
N ASP A 287 3.62 15.82 7.54
CA ASP A 287 4.01 16.62 8.72
C ASP A 287 3.40 16.07 10.02
N LEU A 288 2.20 15.50 9.93
CA LEU A 288 1.55 14.84 11.05
C LEU A 288 2.31 13.57 11.46
N LEU A 289 2.74 12.76 10.48
CA LEU A 289 3.51 11.54 10.72
C LEU A 289 4.91 11.85 11.26
N ALA A 290 5.60 12.84 10.68
CA ALA A 290 6.90 13.29 11.16
C ALA A 290 6.84 13.67 12.65
N HIS A 291 5.82 14.45 13.03
CA HIS A 291 5.58 14.78 14.44
C HIS A 291 5.29 13.54 15.29
N ALA A 292 4.42 12.64 14.83
CA ALA A 292 4.09 11.41 15.54
C ALA A 292 5.34 10.54 15.80
N TYR A 293 6.22 10.42 14.80
CA TYR A 293 7.46 9.66 14.90
C TYR A 293 8.47 10.31 15.85
N GLU A 294 8.66 11.62 15.76
CA GLU A 294 9.59 12.38 16.61
C GLU A 294 9.16 12.36 18.08
N ALA A 295 7.86 12.57 18.33
CA ALA A 295 7.30 12.57 19.68
C ALA A 295 6.98 11.14 20.19
N ARG A 296 7.20 10.10 19.38
CA ARG A 296 6.89 8.69 19.67
C ARG A 296 5.45 8.48 20.11
N LEU A 297 4.54 9.16 19.41
CA LEU A 297 3.11 9.01 19.64
C LEU A 297 2.66 7.63 19.15
N SER A 298 1.79 7.03 19.95
CA SER A 298 1.13 5.79 19.60
C SER A 298 0.08 6.02 18.52
N SER A 299 -0.27 4.95 17.81
CA SER A 299 -1.33 4.91 16.83
C SER A 299 -2.67 5.34 17.42
N ALA A 300 -2.92 5.02 18.70
CA ALA A 300 -4.09 5.48 19.44
C ALA A 300 -4.22 7.01 19.50
N GLU A 301 -3.12 7.76 19.57
CA GLU A 301 -3.16 9.23 19.62
C GLU A 301 -3.50 9.84 18.26
N LEU A 302 -3.05 9.22 17.18
CA LEU A 302 -3.45 9.57 15.83
C LEU A 302 -4.93 9.22 15.58
N GLU A 303 -5.36 8.05 16.03
CA GLU A 303 -6.76 7.60 15.97
C GLU A 303 -7.69 8.57 16.69
N GLU A 304 -7.32 9.03 17.88
CA GLU A 304 -8.07 10.04 18.64
C GLU A 304 -8.13 11.38 17.90
N LEU A 305 -7.03 11.81 17.27
CA LEU A 305 -7.04 13.00 16.43
C LEU A 305 -8.01 12.83 15.25
N ILE A 306 -7.92 11.74 14.49
CA ILE A 306 -8.79 11.48 13.33
C ILE A 306 -10.27 11.50 13.74
N PHE A 307 -10.61 10.83 14.85
CA PHE A 307 -11.98 10.85 15.38
C PHE A 307 -12.42 12.26 15.79
N CYS A 308 -11.54 13.02 16.42
CA CYS A 308 -11.77 14.42 16.78
C CYS A 308 -12.05 15.31 15.55
N LEU A 309 -11.33 15.09 14.43
CA LEU A 309 -11.56 15.80 13.16
C LEU A 309 -12.92 15.43 12.54
N HIS A 310 -13.32 14.17 12.61
CA HIS A 310 -14.66 13.72 12.25
C HIS A 310 -15.73 14.46 13.07
N ARG A 311 -15.58 14.47 14.40
CA ARG A 311 -16.55 15.11 15.31
C ARG A 311 -16.67 16.62 15.10
N ALA A 312 -15.59 17.28 14.66
CA ALA A 312 -15.61 18.71 14.34
C ALA A 312 -16.63 19.08 13.24
N ALA A 313 -16.94 18.16 12.33
CA ALA A 313 -17.90 18.41 11.25
C ALA A 313 -19.31 18.72 11.76
N PHE A 314 -19.71 18.15 12.91
CA PHE A 314 -21.05 18.37 13.48
C PHE A 314 -21.24 19.76 14.07
N ALA A 315 -20.16 20.42 14.49
CA ALA A 315 -20.19 21.76 15.07
C ALA A 315 -19.99 22.87 14.02
N ALA A 316 -19.37 22.54 12.88
CA ALA A 316 -19.12 23.47 11.80
C ALA A 316 -20.39 23.75 10.97
N ARG A 317 -20.60 25.03 10.62
CA ARG A 317 -21.74 25.48 9.82
C ARG A 317 -21.56 25.11 8.34
N ASP A 318 -20.33 25.22 7.85
CA ASP A 318 -19.96 24.95 6.47
C ASP A 318 -18.57 24.28 6.34
N VAL A 319 -18.23 23.89 5.12
CA VAL A 319 -16.96 23.22 4.79
C VAL A 319 -15.74 24.08 5.13
N SER A 320 -15.83 25.40 4.99
CA SER A 320 -14.71 26.31 5.25
C SER A 320 -14.40 26.36 6.75
N GLU A 321 -15.44 26.45 7.58
CA GLU A 321 -15.32 26.39 9.04
C GLU A 321 -14.79 25.02 9.50
N TRP A 322 -15.26 23.92 8.91
CA TRP A 322 -14.73 22.58 9.21
C TRP A 322 -13.25 22.45 8.84
N CYS A 323 -12.83 22.89 7.65
CA CYS A 323 -11.42 22.87 7.25
C CYS A 323 -10.53 23.72 8.17
N ALA A 324 -10.99 24.91 8.57
CA ALA A 324 -10.26 25.76 9.51
C ALA A 324 -10.13 25.10 10.89
N GLU A 325 -11.20 24.47 11.35
CA GLU A 325 -11.21 23.76 12.64
C GLU A 325 -10.34 22.51 12.62
N MET A 326 -10.29 21.77 11.51
CA MET A 326 -9.36 20.65 11.33
C MET A 326 -7.91 21.13 11.43
N ALA A 327 -7.55 22.20 10.72
CA ALA A 327 -6.20 22.77 10.79
C ALA A 327 -5.85 23.19 12.22
N ARG A 328 -6.75 23.91 12.91
CA ARG A 328 -6.57 24.33 14.30
C ARG A 328 -6.36 23.14 15.26
N ARG A 329 -7.12 22.06 15.09
CA ARG A 329 -7.02 20.85 15.92
C ARG A 329 -5.72 20.09 15.68
N ILE A 330 -5.27 20.01 14.42
CA ILE A 330 -3.98 19.40 14.05
C ILE A 330 -2.84 20.21 14.69
N ASP A 331 -2.85 21.53 14.60
CA ASP A 331 -1.83 22.40 15.19
C ASP A 331 -1.81 22.27 16.72
N ALA A 332 -2.98 22.24 17.36
CA ALA A 332 -3.10 22.01 18.79
C ALA A 332 -2.53 20.64 19.20
N TRP A 333 -2.84 19.60 18.45
CA TRP A 333 -2.33 18.25 18.70
C TRP A 333 -0.80 18.20 18.60
N LYS A 334 -0.21 18.84 17.57
CA LYS A 334 1.25 18.95 17.40
C LYS A 334 1.97 19.70 18.53
N THR A 335 1.23 20.49 19.32
CA THR A 335 1.78 21.21 20.50
C THR A 335 1.54 20.47 21.82
N GLY A 336 1.09 19.21 21.77
CA GLY A 336 0.87 18.36 22.94
C GLY A 336 -0.48 18.59 23.63
N ARG A 337 -1.40 19.33 23.00
CA ARG A 337 -2.76 19.50 23.53
C ARG A 337 -3.63 18.32 23.07
N PRO A 338 -4.25 17.55 23.99
CA PRO A 338 -5.02 16.38 23.61
C PRO A 338 -6.25 16.75 22.77
N PRO A 339 -6.70 15.87 21.85
CA PRO A 339 -7.90 16.09 21.06
C PRO A 339 -9.15 16.23 21.95
N GLU A 340 -10.00 17.22 21.67
CA GLU A 340 -11.33 17.33 22.31
C GLU A 340 -12.31 16.34 21.65
N ASN A 341 -13.24 15.76 22.42
CA ASN A 341 -14.18 14.71 21.97
C ASN A 341 -13.50 13.36 21.65
N HIS A 342 -12.99 12.71 22.70
CA HIS A 342 -12.31 11.40 22.62
C HIS A 342 -13.19 10.29 22.03
N LEU A 343 -12.52 9.28 21.46
CA LEU A 343 -13.13 8.01 21.11
C LEU A 343 -13.87 7.41 22.32
N PRO A 344 -15.06 6.82 22.13
CA PRO A 344 -15.76 6.16 23.23
C PRO A 344 -14.91 5.03 23.82
N ALA A 345 -14.87 4.93 25.15
CA ALA A 345 -14.15 3.87 25.84
C ALA A 345 -14.76 2.50 25.47
N ARG A 346 -13.90 1.51 25.19
CA ARG A 346 -14.30 0.15 24.82
C ARG A 346 -15.19 -0.45 25.92
N GLN A 347 -16.39 -0.91 25.57
CA GLN A 347 -17.07 -1.91 26.39
C GLN A 347 -16.32 -3.24 26.16
N ALA A 348 -15.74 -3.80 27.21
CA ALA A 348 -14.96 -5.01 27.10
C ALA A 348 -15.85 -6.21 26.74
N THR A 349 -15.71 -6.73 25.51
CA THR A 349 -16.20 -8.07 25.17
C THR A 349 -15.25 -8.81 24.22
N LEU A 350 -14.66 -9.85 24.82
CA LEU A 350 -14.25 -11.19 24.34
C LEU A 350 -13.15 -11.35 23.26
N PRO A 351 -12.30 -12.39 23.42
CA PRO A 351 -11.11 -12.61 22.59
C PRO A 351 -11.50 -13.03 21.17
N LEU A 352 -10.80 -12.46 20.20
CA LEU A 352 -10.80 -12.91 18.81
C LEU A 352 -10.33 -14.36 18.79
N GLY A 353 -11.22 -15.27 18.38
CA GLY A 353 -10.90 -16.68 18.16
C GLY A 353 -9.88 -16.81 17.04
N GLU A 354 -8.88 -17.66 17.26
CA GLU A 354 -7.98 -18.17 16.24
C GLU A 354 -8.80 -18.92 15.17
N THR A 355 -8.69 -18.48 13.92
CA THR A 355 -8.88 -19.33 12.72
C THR A 355 -7.92 -18.89 11.64
#